data_AF-A0A397SE93-F1
#
_entry.id   AF-A0A397SE93-F1
#
_cell.length_a   1.000
_cell.length_b   1.000
_cell.length_c   1.000
_cell.angle_alpha   90.00
_cell.angle_beta   90.00
_cell.angle_gamma   90.00
#
_symmetry.space_group_name_H-M   'P 1'
#
loop_
_entity.id
_entity.type
_entity.pdbx_description
1 polymer ?
#
loop_
_entity_poly.entity_id
_entity_poly.type
_entity_poly.pdbx_seq_one_letter_code
_entity_poly.pdbx_strand_id
1 'polypeptide(L)'
;MSYSQIYEVEVEVEVDLHYLQRESARRLVIEKIQESHSRNISCIKFITGRGNHMNSTGERGVLFETFPSWLSDIEVSNLIQNYVQYVGYYLVYLDLSYTPRTHHYNHYEPKTSFLSELFEYFRRVMMWISIISIFILIIFLVFILLYSYSYYYYKH
;
A
#
# COMPACT_ATOMS: atom_id res chain seq x y z
N MET A 1 -3.53 -36.69 14.23
CA MET A 1 -4.47 -35.94 13.37
C MET A 1 -3.70 -34.72 12.87
N SER A 2 -3.21 -34.78 11.63
CA SER A 2 -2.20 -33.86 11.09
C SER A 2 -2.85 -32.60 10.52
N TYR A 3 -2.44 -31.43 11.00
CA TYR A 3 -2.77 -30.12 10.44
C TYR A 3 -1.92 -29.88 9.19
N SER A 4 -2.42 -30.21 8.00
CA SER A 4 -1.86 -29.71 6.73
C SER A 4 -2.61 -30.25 5.50
N GLN A 5 -3.89 -29.90 5.36
CA GLN A 5 -4.46 -29.73 4.03
C GLN A 5 -4.32 -28.24 3.69
N ILE A 6 -3.13 -27.87 3.20
CA ILE A 6 -2.94 -26.59 2.54
C ILE A 6 -3.74 -26.72 1.24
N TYR A 7 -4.83 -25.96 1.12
CA TYR A 7 -5.51 -25.78 -0.15
C TYR A 7 -4.47 -25.31 -1.16
N GLU A 8 -4.19 -26.13 -2.16
CA GLU A 8 -3.36 -25.74 -3.29
C GLU A 8 -4.14 -24.66 -4.04
N VAL A 9 -3.70 -23.41 -3.89
CA VAL A 9 -4.27 -22.29 -4.65
C VAL A 9 -3.84 -22.51 -6.09
N GLU A 10 -4.78 -22.91 -6.95
CA GLU A 10 -4.53 -23.08 -8.37
C GLU A 10 -4.29 -21.69 -8.99
N VAL A 11 -3.01 -21.38 -9.20
CA VAL A 11 -2.60 -20.16 -9.90
C VAL A 11 -2.80 -20.39 -11.38
N GLU A 12 -3.81 -19.74 -11.94
CA GLU A 12 -4.20 -19.91 -13.33
C GLU A 12 -3.34 -19.07 -14.30
N VAL A 13 -2.87 -17.90 -13.85
CA VAL A 13 -2.03 -16.99 -14.64
C VAL A 13 -0.86 -16.47 -13.83
N GLU A 14 0.32 -16.48 -14.44
CA GLU A 14 1.54 -15.87 -13.90
C GLU A 14 2.02 -14.73 -14.80
N VAL A 15 2.37 -13.59 -14.20
CA VAL A 15 2.83 -12.38 -14.88
C VAL A 15 4.14 -11.91 -14.25
N ASP A 16 5.23 -11.93 -15.01
CA ASP A 16 6.52 -11.41 -14.56
C ASP A 16 6.64 -9.91 -14.85
N LEU A 17 6.79 -9.12 -13.78
CA LEU A 17 6.95 -7.67 -13.85
C LEU A 17 8.40 -7.24 -13.61
N HIS A 18 9.29 -8.13 -13.21
CA HIS A 18 10.52 -7.74 -12.52
C HIS A 18 11.52 -6.97 -13.40
N TYR A 19 11.44 -7.12 -14.71
CA TYR A 19 12.29 -6.41 -15.68
C TYR A 19 11.65 -5.14 -16.25
N LEU A 20 10.41 -4.82 -15.85
CA LEU A 20 9.68 -3.71 -16.41
C LEU A 20 9.93 -2.41 -15.64
N GLN A 21 9.93 -1.29 -16.37
CA GLN A 21 9.87 0.02 -15.72
C GLN A 21 8.50 0.22 -15.07
N ARG A 22 8.46 1.00 -13.99
CA ARG A 22 7.28 1.21 -13.13
C ARG A 22 5.98 1.43 -13.90
N GLU A 23 5.95 2.38 -14.83
CA GLU A 23 4.72 2.71 -15.57
C GLU A 23 4.31 1.60 -16.56
N SER A 24 5.29 0.95 -17.18
CA SER A 24 5.03 -0.20 -18.06
C SER A 24 4.50 -1.40 -17.27
N ALA A 25 5.05 -1.64 -16.07
CA ALA A 25 4.57 -2.66 -15.15
C ALA A 25 3.14 -2.37 -14.69
N ARG A 26 2.84 -1.14 -14.26
CA ARG A 26 1.49 -0.72 -13.85
C ARG A 26 0.46 -0.96 -14.95
N ARG A 27 0.76 -0.51 -16.18
CA ARG A 27 -0.13 -0.71 -17.32
C ARG A 27 -0.38 -2.19 -17.62
N LEU A 28 0.66 -3.02 -17.57
CA LEU A 28 0.53 -4.46 -17.77
C LEU A 28 -0.31 -5.12 -16.68
N VAL A 29 -0.19 -4.68 -15.43
CA VAL A 29 -1.02 -5.17 -14.31
C VAL A 29 -2.50 -4.87 -14.56
N ILE A 30 -2.82 -3.63 -14.92
CA ILE A 30 -4.20 -3.23 -15.23
C ILE A 30 -4.77 -4.07 -16.37
N GLU A 31 -4.02 -4.16 -17.48
CA GLU A 31 -4.41 -4.94 -18.66
C GLU A 31 -4.65 -6.42 -18.30
N LYS A 32 -3.75 -7.02 -17.53
CA LYS A 32 -3.86 -8.45 -17.15
C LYS A 32 -5.00 -8.73 -16.19
N ILE A 33 -5.32 -7.82 -15.28
CA ILE A 33 -6.49 -7.96 -14.41
C ILE A 33 -7.77 -7.92 -15.23
N GLN A 34 -7.90 -6.95 -16.14
CA GLN A 34 -9.07 -6.84 -17.02
C GLN A 34 -9.22 -8.05 -17.95
N GLU A 35 -8.13 -8.47 -18.60
CA GLU A 35 -8.11 -9.65 -19.47
C GLU A 35 -8.50 -10.92 -18.71
N SER A 36 -7.91 -11.13 -17.53
CA SER A 36 -8.17 -12.33 -16.72
C SER A 36 -9.60 -12.35 -16.18
N HIS A 37 -10.11 -11.21 -15.71
CA HIS A 37 -11.50 -11.06 -15.27
C HIS A 37 -12.47 -11.41 -16.40
N SER A 38 -12.23 -10.89 -17.62
CA SER A 38 -13.05 -11.19 -18.80
C SER A 38 -13.04 -12.68 -19.20
N ARG A 39 -12.00 -13.41 -18.79
CA ARG A 39 -11.82 -14.84 -19.06
C ARG A 39 -12.27 -15.74 -17.90
N ASN A 40 -12.88 -15.18 -16.86
CA ASN A 40 -13.28 -15.88 -15.65
C ASN A 40 -12.11 -16.54 -14.90
N ILE A 41 -10.93 -15.91 -14.94
CA ILE A 41 -9.74 -16.38 -14.23
C ILE A 41 -9.78 -15.85 -12.81
N SER A 42 -9.69 -16.75 -11.82
CA SER A 42 -9.94 -16.39 -10.42
C SER A 42 -8.70 -15.84 -9.70
N CYS A 43 -7.50 -16.26 -10.12
CA CYS A 43 -6.25 -15.93 -9.44
C CYS A 43 -5.12 -15.61 -10.42
N ILE A 44 -4.43 -14.49 -10.18
CA ILE A 44 -3.23 -14.08 -10.91
C ILE A 44 -2.06 -13.97 -9.95
N LYS A 45 -0.93 -14.55 -10.33
CA LYS A 45 0.36 -14.36 -9.65
C LYS A 45 1.19 -13.31 -10.36
N PHE A 46 1.47 -12.20 -9.69
CA PHE A 46 2.36 -11.15 -10.20
C PHE A 46 3.72 -11.25 -9.53
N ILE A 47 4.76 -11.54 -10.32
CA ILE A 47 6.15 -11.56 -9.84
C ILE A 47 6.70 -10.14 -9.91
N THR A 48 6.86 -9.52 -8.74
CA THR A 48 7.34 -8.14 -8.58
C THR A 48 8.83 -8.06 -8.26
N GLY A 49 9.47 -9.21 -8.04
CA GLY A 49 10.87 -9.32 -7.65
C GLY A 49 11.07 -9.16 -6.13
N ARG A 50 12.17 -9.72 -5.60
CA ARG A 50 12.38 -9.90 -4.14
C ARG A 50 12.76 -8.62 -3.36
N GLY A 51 12.51 -7.43 -3.87
CA GLY A 51 12.94 -6.19 -3.20
C GLY A 51 14.45 -5.91 -3.19
N ASN A 52 15.28 -6.96 -3.26
CA ASN A 52 16.72 -6.89 -3.01
C ASN A 52 17.57 -6.51 -4.23
N HIS A 53 16.99 -6.46 -5.42
CA HIS A 53 17.70 -6.07 -6.64
C HIS A 53 17.59 -4.56 -6.84
N MET A 54 18.72 -3.88 -7.03
CA MET A 54 18.76 -2.48 -7.44
C MET A 54 18.27 -2.37 -8.89
N ASN A 55 17.36 -1.44 -9.17
CA ASN A 55 17.02 -1.07 -10.53
C ASN A 55 18.13 -0.18 -11.14
N SER A 56 17.97 0.20 -12.41
CA SER A 56 18.94 1.04 -13.14
C SER A 56 19.10 2.46 -12.56
N THR A 57 18.22 2.89 -11.65
CA THR A 57 18.30 4.18 -10.93
C THR A 57 18.86 4.04 -9.51
N GLY A 58 19.26 2.83 -9.10
CA GLY A 58 19.81 2.55 -7.76
C GLY A 58 18.75 2.36 -6.67
N GLU A 59 17.47 2.44 -7.01
CA GLU A 59 16.36 2.18 -6.09
C GLU A 59 16.12 0.66 -5.96
N ARG A 60 15.90 0.19 -4.74
CA ARG A 60 15.62 -1.22 -4.45
C ARG A 60 14.12 -1.45 -4.31
N GLY A 61 13.63 -2.56 -4.84
CA GLY A 61 12.28 -3.05 -4.54
C GLY A 61 11.11 -2.16 -4.95
N VAL A 62 11.35 -1.20 -5.84
CA VAL A 62 10.36 -0.21 -6.26
C VAL A 62 9.04 -0.84 -6.68
N LEU A 63 9.05 -1.87 -7.54
CA LEU A 63 7.82 -2.51 -7.98
C LEU A 63 7.15 -3.28 -6.84
N PHE A 64 7.92 -3.99 -6.02
CA PHE A 64 7.41 -4.72 -4.87
C PHE A 64 6.66 -3.79 -3.89
N GLU A 65 7.22 -2.61 -3.61
CA GLU A 65 6.62 -1.64 -2.69
C GLU A 65 5.45 -0.86 -3.30
N THR A 66 5.52 -0.54 -4.59
CA THR A 66 4.47 0.27 -5.25
C THR A 66 3.29 -0.56 -5.78
N PHE A 67 3.47 -1.86 -5.99
CA PHE A 67 2.45 -2.74 -6.56
C PHE A 67 1.08 -2.67 -5.86
N PRO A 68 0.97 -2.68 -4.52
CA PRO A 68 -0.33 -2.58 -3.85
C PRO A 68 -1.13 -1.31 -4.22
N SER A 69 -0.45 -0.20 -4.51
CA SER A 69 -1.12 1.04 -4.91
C SER A 69 -1.83 0.93 -6.26
N TRP A 70 -1.36 0.04 -7.14
CA TRP A 70 -1.97 -0.19 -8.46
C TRP A 70 -3.22 -1.06 -8.38
N LEU A 71 -3.33 -1.92 -7.36
CA LEU A 71 -4.53 -2.70 -7.11
C LEU A 71 -5.71 -1.83 -6.61
N SER A 72 -5.39 -0.64 -6.09
CA SER A 72 -6.37 0.37 -5.71
C SER A 72 -6.76 1.31 -6.86
N ASP A 73 -6.25 1.07 -8.07
CA ASP A 73 -6.57 1.90 -9.23
C ASP A 73 -8.06 1.80 -9.58
N ILE A 74 -8.66 2.94 -9.95
CA ILE A 74 -10.07 3.05 -10.34
C ILE A 74 -10.44 2.10 -11.49
N GLU A 75 -9.48 1.78 -12.36
CA GLU A 75 -9.68 0.92 -13.52
C GLU A 75 -9.86 -0.57 -13.17
N VAL A 76 -9.39 -1.02 -12.00
CA VAL A 76 -9.36 -2.45 -11.64
C VAL A 76 -9.80 -2.77 -10.22
N SER A 77 -9.87 -1.80 -9.30
CA SER A 77 -10.18 -2.03 -7.89
C SER A 77 -11.53 -2.70 -7.64
N ASN A 78 -12.50 -2.54 -8.56
CA ASN A 78 -13.80 -3.20 -8.49
C ASN A 78 -13.77 -4.65 -9.01
N LEU A 79 -12.72 -5.04 -9.74
CA LEU A 79 -12.53 -6.40 -10.27
C LEU A 79 -11.76 -7.29 -9.30
N ILE A 80 -11.21 -6.73 -8.22
CA ILE A 80 -10.35 -7.41 -7.26
C ILE A 80 -11.14 -7.69 -5.98
N GLN A 81 -11.14 -8.95 -5.56
CA GLN A 81 -11.73 -9.37 -4.29
C GLN A 81 -10.74 -9.13 -3.13
N ASN A 82 -9.51 -9.62 -3.25
CA ASN A 82 -8.43 -9.41 -2.31
C ASN A 82 -7.06 -9.72 -2.95
N TYR A 83 -5.98 -9.55 -2.19
CA TYR A 83 -4.65 -9.98 -2.59
C TYR A 83 -3.84 -10.47 -1.37
N VAL A 84 -2.86 -11.34 -1.61
CA VAL A 84 -1.94 -11.84 -0.60
C VAL A 84 -0.51 -11.57 -1.06
N GLN A 85 0.27 -10.98 -0.17
CA GLN A 85 1.68 -10.66 -0.41
C GLN A 85 2.57 -11.84 -0.01
N TYR A 86 3.55 -12.16 -0.86
CA TYR A 86 4.61 -13.13 -0.59
C TYR A 86 5.97 -12.51 -0.87
N VAL A 87 7.04 -13.24 -0.53
CA VAL A 87 8.41 -12.80 -0.83
C VAL A 87 8.65 -12.81 -2.33
N GLY A 88 8.61 -11.63 -2.93
CA GLY A 88 8.92 -11.39 -4.34
C GLY A 88 7.75 -11.52 -5.32
N TYR A 89 6.53 -11.73 -4.83
CA TYR A 89 5.33 -11.80 -5.67
C TYR A 89 4.06 -11.51 -4.86
N TYR A 90 2.96 -11.29 -5.58
CA TYR A 90 1.61 -11.15 -5.04
C TYR A 90 0.67 -12.13 -5.73
N LEU A 91 -0.26 -12.71 -4.96
CA LEU A 91 -1.44 -13.38 -5.51
C LEU A 91 -2.61 -12.40 -5.45
N VAL A 92 -3.26 -12.18 -6.57
CA VAL A 92 -4.41 -11.28 -6.72
C VAL A 92 -5.62 -12.12 -7.08
N TYR A 93 -6.67 -12.04 -6.27
CA TYR A 93 -7.90 -12.79 -6.46
C TYR A 93 -8.97 -11.86 -7.04
N LEU A 94 -9.59 -12.30 -8.14
CA LEU A 94 -10.55 -11.50 -8.88
C LEU A 94 -11.98 -11.80 -8.44
N ASP A 95 -12.80 -10.75 -8.37
CA ASP A 95 -14.23 -10.88 -8.11
C ASP A 95 -14.97 -11.24 -9.41
N LEU A 96 -15.12 -12.54 -9.66
CA LEU A 96 -15.84 -13.05 -10.84
C LEU A 96 -17.35 -12.79 -10.82
N SER A 97 -17.90 -12.39 -9.67
CA SER A 97 -19.32 -12.01 -9.56
C SER A 97 -19.58 -10.57 -10.01
N TYR A 98 -18.51 -9.78 -10.15
CA TYR A 98 -18.62 -8.41 -10.63
C TYR A 98 -18.96 -8.39 -12.12
N THR A 99 -20.20 -8.06 -12.45
CA THR A 99 -20.58 -7.65 -13.81
C THR A 99 -20.53 -6.12 -13.88
N PRO A 100 -19.76 -5.51 -14.80
CA PRO A 100 -19.81 -4.07 -14.99
C PRO A 100 -21.25 -3.69 -15.36
N ARG A 101 -21.96 -2.98 -14.46
CA ARG A 101 -23.27 -2.44 -14.78
C ARG A 101 -23.08 -1.45 -15.93
N THR A 102 -23.60 -1.76 -17.10
CA THR A 102 -23.73 -0.80 -18.19
C THR A 102 -24.73 0.27 -17.78
N HIS A 103 -24.28 1.35 -17.11
CA HIS A 103 -25.05 2.58 -17.01
C HIS A 103 -24.12 3.78 -16.82
N HIS A 104 -24.26 4.71 -17.78
CA HIS A 104 -24.13 6.16 -17.70
C HIS A 104 -23.32 6.75 -16.54
N TYR A 105 -22.33 7.60 -16.90
CA TYR A 105 -21.68 8.58 -16.02
C TYR A 105 -22.63 9.10 -14.93
N ASN A 106 -22.39 8.75 -13.66
CA ASN A 106 -22.15 9.69 -12.57
C ASN A 106 -22.10 9.01 -11.19
N HIS A 107 -21.28 9.62 -10.33
CA HIS A 107 -21.21 9.49 -8.88
C HIS A 107 -20.48 8.26 -8.34
N TYR A 108 -19.16 8.42 -8.22
CA TYR A 108 -18.27 7.60 -7.42
C TYR A 108 -18.59 7.84 -5.93
N GLU A 109 -19.26 6.90 -5.26
CA GLU A 109 -19.13 6.81 -3.81
C GLU A 109 -17.81 6.10 -3.50
N PRO A 110 -16.81 6.78 -2.91
CA PRO A 110 -15.58 6.13 -2.54
C PRO A 110 -15.89 5.06 -1.48
N LYS A 111 -15.30 3.87 -1.61
CA LYS A 111 -15.29 2.82 -0.58
C LYS A 111 -14.77 3.45 0.72
N THR A 112 -15.71 3.81 1.60
CA THR A 112 -15.47 4.55 2.85
C THR A 112 -14.59 3.78 3.82
N SER A 113 -14.49 2.45 3.67
CA SER A 113 -13.65 1.59 4.48
C SER A 113 -12.16 1.91 4.34
N PHE A 114 -11.64 2.12 3.13
CA PHE A 114 -10.21 2.40 2.94
C PHE A 114 -9.82 3.81 3.36
N LEU A 115 -10.66 4.81 3.02
CA LEU A 115 -10.44 6.18 3.50
C LEU A 115 -10.53 6.26 5.03
N SER A 116 -11.38 5.44 5.68
CA SER A 116 -11.42 5.38 7.14
C SER A 116 -10.17 4.75 7.76
N GLU A 117 -9.60 3.71 7.14
CA GLU A 117 -8.34 3.11 7.61
C GLU A 117 -7.17 4.08 7.46
N LEU A 118 -7.10 4.78 6.33
CA LEU A 118 -6.09 5.80 6.08
C LEU A 118 -6.24 7.00 7.01
N PHE A 119 -7.48 7.46 7.24
CA PHE A 119 -7.78 8.54 8.17
C PHE A 119 -7.40 8.16 9.61
N GLU A 120 -7.71 6.95 10.05
CA GLU A 120 -7.31 6.45 11.37
C GLU A 120 -5.80 6.28 11.50
N TYR A 121 -5.10 5.85 10.44
CA TYR A 121 -3.64 5.83 10.41
C TYR A 121 -3.05 7.25 10.55
N PHE A 122 -3.50 8.20 9.71
CA PHE A 122 -3.02 9.59 9.77
C PHE A 122 -3.33 10.22 11.13
N ARG A 123 -4.53 9.99 11.67
CA ARG A 123 -4.91 10.45 13.00
C ARG A 123 -3.95 9.94 14.08
N ARG A 124 -3.57 8.65 14.04
CA ARG A 124 -2.60 8.07 14.97
C ARG A 124 -1.22 8.70 14.82
N VAL A 125 -0.73 8.86 13.60
CA VAL A 125 0.60 9.47 13.34
C VAL A 125 0.63 10.93 13.78
N MET A 126 -0.39 11.72 13.44
CA MET A 126 -0.48 13.13 13.82
C MET A 126 -0.57 13.33 15.34
N MET A 127 -1.22 12.41 16.05
CA MET A 127 -1.25 12.41 17.52
C MET A 127 0.16 12.23 18.11
N TRP A 128 0.95 11.28 17.60
CA TRP A 128 2.34 11.09 18.04
C TRP A 128 3.21 12.32 17.75
N ILE A 129 3.08 12.93 16.57
CA ILE A 129 3.80 14.17 16.22
C ILE A 129 3.47 15.28 17.22
N SER A 130 2.19 15.41 17.59
CA SER A 130 1.74 16.41 18.56
C SER A 130 2.34 16.18 19.95
N ILE A 131 2.35 14.93 20.41
CA ILE A 131 2.96 14.56 21.70
C ILE A 131 4.46 14.88 21.73
N ILE A 132 5.18 14.52 20.66
CA ILE A 132 6.61 14.79 20.53
C ILE A 132 6.87 16.31 20.52
N SER A 133 6.07 17.07 19.78
CA SER A 133 6.19 18.53 19.74
C SER A 133 5.98 19.18 21.11
N ILE A 134 5.00 18.72 21.89
CA ILE A 134 4.74 19.23 23.25
C ILE A 134 5.92 18.92 24.17
N PHE A 135 6.48 17.71 24.08
CA PHE A 135 7.63 17.32 24.89
C PHE A 135 8.86 18.19 24.59
N ILE A 136 9.12 18.49 23.32
CA ILE A 136 10.20 19.40 22.91
C ILE A 136 9.96 20.81 23.46
N LEU A 137 8.73 21.34 23.41
CA LEU A 137 8.39 22.65 23.96
C LEU A 137 8.61 22.72 25.48
N ILE A 138 8.25 21.67 26.22
CA ILE A 138 8.48 21.61 27.68
C ILE A 138 9.98 21.65 27.98
N ILE A 139 10.79 20.86 27.27
CA ILE A 139 12.26 20.89 27.41
C ILE A 139 12.80 22.30 27.17
N PHE A 140 12.37 22.94 26.08
CA PHE A 140 12.79 24.29 25.75
C PHE A 140 12.42 25.32 26.82
N LEU A 141 11.21 25.23 27.39
CA LEU A 141 10.78 26.09 28.51
C LEU A 141 11.63 25.88 29.76
N VAL A 142 11.99 24.63 30.09
CA VAL A 142 12.90 24.34 31.21
C VAL A 142 14.27 24.97 30.98
N PHE A 143 14.82 24.89 29.77
CA PHE A 143 16.08 25.57 29.44
C PHE A 143 16.00 27.09 29.60
N ILE A 144 14.91 27.71 29.15
CA ILE A 144 14.69 29.16 29.35
C ILE A 144 14.66 29.49 30.85
N LEU A 145 13.90 28.73 31.65
CA LEU A 145 13.81 28.97 33.09
C LEU A 145 15.16 28.81 33.80
N LEU A 146 15.92 27.77 33.45
CA LEU A 146 17.27 27.56 33.99
C LEU A 146 18.22 28.69 33.59
N TYR A 147 18.16 29.13 32.33
CA TYR A 147 18.96 30.24 31.83
C TYR A 147 18.60 31.56 32.55
N SER A 148 17.32 31.87 32.67
CA SER A 148 16.84 33.06 33.39
C SER A 148 17.22 33.02 34.88
N TYR A 149 17.11 31.85 35.53
CA TYR A 149 17.51 31.66 36.92
C TYR A 149 19.01 31.88 37.11
N SER A 150 19.84 31.25 36.26
CA SER A 150 21.29 31.46 36.27
C SER A 150 21.64 32.93 36.02
N TYR A 151 21.01 33.57 35.03
CA TYR A 151 21.25 34.98 34.74
C TYR A 151 20.93 35.89 35.93
N TYR A 152 19.82 35.64 36.61
CA TYR A 152 19.42 36.41 37.79
C TYR A 152 20.41 36.24 38.94
N TYR A 153 20.85 35.00 39.21
CA TYR A 153 21.72 34.70 40.35
C TYR A 153 23.17 35.15 40.16
N TYR A 154 23.73 35.13 38.94
CA TYR A 154 25.12 35.52 38.69
C TYR A 154 25.30 37.01 38.38
N LYS A 155 24.21 37.78 38.26
CA LYS A 155 24.25 39.23 38.03
C LYS A 155 24.18 40.06 39.32
N HIS A 156 23.91 39.42 40.46
CA HIS A 156 23.91 40.02 41.80
C HIS A 156 24.90 39.27 42.71
#